data_AF-A0A355A6E5-F1
#
_entry.id   AF-A0A355A6E5-F1
#
_cell.length_a   1.000
_cell.length_b   1.000
_cell.length_c   1.000
_cell.angle_alpha   90.00
_cell.angle_beta   90.00
_cell.angle_gamma   90.00
#
_symmetry.space_group_name_H-M   'P 1'
#
loop_
_entity.id
_entity.type
_entity.pdbx_description
1 polymer ?
#
loop_
_entity_poly.entity_id
_entity_poly.type
_entity_poly.pdbx_seq_one_letter_code
_entity_poly.pdbx_strand_id
1 'polypeptide(L)'
;MSNWTKESLRIDTDFEIALDACEWIFVYIETWFDIDEKFGTHTKEHDDWWINLYARYNPFKGELVMPYTIVKPDKEESYEYYPNEEDKALVIAMIEEAVWECEGCSPRDYITRN
;
A
#
# COMPACT_ATOMS: atom_id res chain seq x y z
N MET A 1 3.54 17.03 -10.67
CA MET A 1 3.53 15.72 -11.37
C MET A 1 3.38 14.68 -10.28
N SER A 2 2.55 13.66 -10.47
CA SER A 2 2.53 12.57 -9.48
C SER A 2 3.83 11.77 -9.60
N ASN A 3 4.50 11.52 -8.48
CA ASN A 3 5.69 10.65 -8.43
C ASN A 3 5.33 9.16 -8.48
N TRP A 4 4.05 8.85 -8.66
CA TRP A 4 3.51 7.50 -8.62
C TRP A 4 3.43 6.97 -10.04
N THR A 5 4.31 6.04 -10.36
CA THR A 5 4.31 5.30 -11.62
C THR A 5 4.49 3.82 -11.31
N LYS A 6 4.19 2.96 -12.29
CA LYS A 6 4.35 1.50 -12.13
C LYS A 6 5.81 1.10 -11.84
N GLU A 7 6.77 1.92 -12.28
CA GLU A 7 8.21 1.71 -12.05
C GLU A 7 8.70 2.25 -10.71
N SER A 8 7.94 3.16 -10.07
CA SER A 8 8.33 3.77 -8.78
C SER A 8 7.71 3.07 -7.57
N LEU A 9 6.87 2.07 -7.79
CA LEU A 9 6.15 1.31 -6.78
C LEU A 9 6.33 -0.19 -7.03
N ARG A 10 6.35 -0.96 -5.95
CA ARG A 10 6.27 -2.42 -6.03
C ARG A 10 5.34 -2.94 -4.94
N ILE A 11 4.34 -3.71 -5.36
CA ILE A 11 3.39 -4.38 -4.46
C ILE A 11 4.07 -5.67 -3.97
N ASP A 12 4.11 -5.87 -2.65
CA ASP A 12 4.59 -7.13 -2.08
C ASP A 12 3.63 -8.28 -2.43
N THR A 13 4.12 -9.51 -2.39
CA THR A 13 3.34 -10.72 -2.68
C THR A 13 2.73 -11.35 -1.44
N ASP A 14 3.05 -10.85 -0.25
CA ASP A 14 2.45 -11.30 1.01
C ASP A 14 1.14 -10.54 1.29
N PHE A 15 0.02 -11.09 0.81
CA PHE A 15 -1.30 -10.47 0.94
C PHE A 15 -2.04 -10.96 2.19
N GLU A 16 -2.41 -10.03 3.06
CA GLU A 16 -3.21 -10.33 4.25
C GLU A 16 -4.69 -9.98 4.02
N ILE A 17 -5.60 -10.81 4.52
CA ILE A 17 -7.05 -10.51 4.53
C ILE A 17 -7.43 -10.00 5.92
N ALA A 18 -8.14 -8.87 5.95
CA ALA A 18 -8.65 -8.27 7.17
C ALA A 18 -9.60 -9.23 7.90
N LEU A 19 -9.19 -9.75 9.06
CA LEU A 19 -9.97 -10.73 9.83
C LEU A 19 -11.29 -10.19 10.38
N ASP A 20 -11.40 -8.88 10.56
CA ASP A 20 -12.55 -8.22 11.19
C ASP A 20 -13.66 -7.85 10.20
N ALA A 21 -13.31 -7.64 8.93
CA ALA A 21 -14.25 -7.20 7.90
C ALA A 21 -14.33 -8.15 6.69
N CYS A 22 -13.39 -9.11 6.51
CA CYS A 22 -13.31 -10.05 5.38
C CYS A 22 -13.61 -9.41 4.01
N GLU A 23 -13.27 -8.14 3.84
CA GLU A 23 -13.57 -7.35 2.65
C GLU A 23 -12.36 -6.55 2.15
N TRP A 24 -11.24 -6.60 2.89
CA TRP A 24 -10.06 -5.80 2.61
C TRP A 24 -8.83 -6.68 2.48
N ILE A 25 -8.01 -6.36 1.48
CA ILE A 25 -6.66 -6.88 1.29
C ILE A 25 -5.68 -5.85 1.82
N PHE A 26 -4.75 -6.29 2.65
CA PHE A 26 -3.63 -5.53 3.17
C PHE A 26 -2.35 -6.00 2.50
N VAL A 27 -1.53 -5.06 2.04
CA VAL A 27 -0.27 -5.37 1.38
C VAL A 27 0.76 -4.27 1.62
N TYR A 28 2.03 -4.65 1.74
CA TYR A 28 3.14 -3.71 1.79
C TYR A 28 3.46 -3.16 0.39
N ILE A 29 3.88 -1.88 0.34
CA ILE A 29 4.29 -1.22 -0.89
C ILE A 29 5.70 -0.68 -0.71
N GLU A 30 6.63 -1.23 -1.50
CA GLU A 30 7.97 -0.71 -1.63
C GLU A 30 7.96 0.50 -2.56
N THR A 31 8.62 1.59 -2.15
CA THR A 31 8.68 2.85 -2.91
C THR A 31 10.10 3.14 -3.39
N TRP A 32 10.28 3.39 -4.68
CA TRP A 32 11.57 3.70 -5.30
C TRP A 32 11.67 5.16 -5.74
N PHE A 33 11.13 6.06 -4.92
CA PHE A 33 11.21 7.50 -5.12
C PHE A 33 11.42 8.20 -3.77
N ASP A 34 11.48 9.53 -3.77
CA ASP A 34 11.56 10.31 -2.54
C ASP A 34 10.23 10.29 -1.77
N ILE A 35 10.07 9.29 -0.90
CA ILE A 35 8.88 9.13 -0.04
C ILE A 35 8.77 10.25 1.00
N ASP A 36 9.91 10.80 1.45
CA ASP A 36 9.94 11.93 2.37
C ASP A 36 9.37 13.20 1.72
N GLU A 37 9.75 13.50 0.49
CA GLU A 37 9.19 14.62 -0.28
C GLU A 37 7.66 14.45 -0.48
N LYS A 38 7.20 13.22 -0.72
CA LYS A 38 5.77 12.94 -0.94
C LYS A 38 4.92 13.16 0.32
N PHE A 39 5.41 12.74 1.49
CA PHE A 39 4.66 12.83 2.76
C PHE A 39 5.04 14.05 3.61
N GLY A 40 6.02 14.85 3.19
CA GLY A 40 6.52 15.98 3.97
C GLY A 40 7.22 15.54 5.26
N THR A 41 7.91 14.41 5.21
CA THR A 41 8.66 13.81 6.33
C THR A 41 10.16 13.99 6.13
N HIS A 42 10.95 13.64 7.15
CA HIS A 42 12.40 13.87 7.17
C HIS A 42 13.16 12.63 7.67
N THR A 43 12.71 11.43 7.28
CA THR A 43 13.30 10.18 7.79
C THR A 43 14.71 9.96 7.27
N LYS A 44 15.03 10.37 6.05
CA LYS A 44 16.40 10.33 5.48
C LYS A 44 17.45 11.13 6.25
N GLU A 45 17.03 12.05 7.13
CA GLU A 45 17.95 12.82 7.98
C GLU A 45 18.40 12.02 9.22
N HIS A 46 17.83 10.83 9.44
CA HIS A 46 18.07 9.96 10.58
C HIS A 46 18.34 8.51 10.14
N ASP A 47 19.54 7.98 10.46
CA ASP A 47 19.97 6.64 10.01
C ASP A 47 19.11 5.47 10.54
N ASP A 48 18.38 5.70 11.64
CA ASP A 48 17.56 4.72 12.34
C ASP A 48 16.05 4.97 12.18
N TRP A 49 15.65 5.82 11.23
CA TRP A 49 14.25 6.08 10.91
C TRP A 49 13.92 5.55 9.52
N TRP A 50 12.72 5.00 9.36
CA TRP A 50 12.22 4.58 8.06
C TRP A 50 10.70 4.75 7.96
N ILE A 51 10.20 4.72 6.73
CA ILE A 51 8.77 4.79 6.43
C ILE A 51 8.34 3.48 5.81
N ASN A 52 7.34 2.85 6.40
CA ASN A 52 6.62 1.75 5.79
C ASN A 52 5.33 2.28 5.16
N LEU A 53 5.08 1.93 3.90
CA LEU A 53 3.84 2.23 3.19
C LEU A 53 3.07 0.93 2.96
N TYR A 54 1.76 0.97 3.20
CA TYR A 54 0.87 -0.14 2.95
C TYR A 54 -0.33 0.32 2.11
N ALA A 55 -1.01 -0.63 1.50
CA ALA A 55 -2.34 -0.44 0.93
C ALA A 55 -3.35 -1.35 1.62
N ARG A 56 -4.53 -0.78 1.86
CA ARG A 56 -5.74 -1.45 2.31
C ARG A 56 -6.79 -1.28 1.22
N TYR A 57 -7.00 -2.33 0.43
CA TYR A 57 -7.86 -2.33 -0.76
C TYR A 57 -9.15 -3.12 -0.52
N ASN A 58 -10.31 -2.51 -0.76
CA ASN A 58 -11.61 -3.18 -0.79
C ASN A 58 -12.06 -3.41 -2.25
N PRO A 59 -11.93 -4.63 -2.79
CA PRO A 59 -12.31 -4.89 -4.17
C PRO A 59 -13.83 -4.91 -4.41
N PHE A 60 -14.65 -5.01 -3.38
CA PHE A 60 -16.11 -4.94 -3.50
C PHE A 60 -16.59 -3.50 -3.71
N LYS A 61 -15.94 -2.53 -3.06
CA LYS A 61 -16.30 -1.11 -3.08
C LYS A 61 -15.39 -0.25 -3.98
N GLY A 62 -14.25 -0.77 -4.40
CA GLY A 62 -13.24 0.01 -5.13
C GLY A 62 -12.61 1.10 -4.25
N GLU A 63 -12.52 0.83 -2.94
CA GLU A 63 -11.95 1.75 -1.96
C GLU A 63 -10.49 1.39 -1.68
N LEU A 64 -9.66 2.41 -1.52
CA LEU A 64 -8.25 2.26 -1.20
C LEU A 64 -7.89 3.28 -0.12
N VAL A 65 -7.29 2.78 0.97
CA VAL A 65 -6.63 3.60 1.98
C VAL A 65 -5.18 3.15 2.06
N MET A 66 -4.26 4.08 2.17
CA MET A 66 -2.83 3.77 2.15
C MET A 66 -2.17 4.22 3.43
N PRO A 67 -2.24 3.43 4.51
CA PRO A 67 -1.59 3.82 5.75
C PRO A 67 -0.07 3.79 5.57
N TYR A 68 0.60 4.76 6.18
CA TYR A 68 2.06 4.74 6.32
C TYR A 68 2.45 4.92 7.78
N THR A 69 3.54 4.27 8.16
CA THR A 69 4.07 4.30 9.52
C THR A 69 5.50 4.81 9.48
N ILE A 70 5.76 5.88 10.23
CA ILE A 70 7.10 6.37 10.51
C ILE A 70 7.62 5.60 11.72
N VAL A 71 8.67 4.83 11.51
CA VAL A 71 9.32 4.06 12.58
C VAL A 71 10.54 4.82 13.07
N LYS A 72 10.63 5.00 14.39
CA LYS A 72 11.72 5.65 15.12
C LYS A 72 12.22 4.68 16.21
N PRO A 73 13.41 4.90 16.78
CA PRO A 73 14.00 3.99 17.78
C PRO A 73 13.11 3.73 19.00
N ASP A 74 12.32 4.72 19.41
CA ASP A 74 11.52 4.71 20.63
C ASP A 74 10.01 4.70 20.39
N LYS A 75 9.55 4.89 19.15
CA LYS A 75 8.13 4.97 18.82
C LYS A 75 7.83 4.72 17.35
N GLU A 76 6.56 4.42 17.10
CA GLU A 76 5.98 4.35 15.76
C GLU A 76 4.81 5.33 15.66
N GLU A 77 4.69 6.00 14.52
CA GLU A 77 3.62 6.96 14.25
C GLU A 77 2.93 6.57 12.93
N SER A 78 1.65 6.19 13.01
CA SER A 78 0.86 5.75 11.86
C SER A 78 -0.12 6.83 11.40
N TYR A 79 -0.21 6.99 10.09
CA TYR A 79 -1.04 7.99 9.42
C TYR A 79 -1.83 7.33 8.30
N GLU A 80 -3.05 7.82 8.05
CA GLU A 80 -3.83 7.41 6.87
C GLU A 80 -3.57 8.37 5.71
N TYR A 81 -3.15 7.83 4.55
CA TYR A 81 -3.07 8.58 3.31
C TYR A 81 -4.16 8.15 2.33
N TYR A 82 -4.84 9.14 1.77
CA TYR A 82 -5.89 8.96 0.77
C TYR A 82 -5.37 9.49 -0.58
N PRO A 83 -5.01 8.62 -1.53
CA PRO A 83 -4.50 9.05 -2.83
C PRO A 83 -5.57 9.78 -3.64
N ASN A 84 -5.13 10.60 -4.59
CA ASN A 84 -6.03 11.13 -5.62
C ASN A 84 -6.52 10.00 -6.55
N GLU A 85 -7.52 10.27 -7.40
CA GLU A 85 -8.12 9.24 -8.26
C GLU A 85 -7.13 8.58 -9.24
N GLU A 86 -6.13 9.31 -9.73
CA GLU A 86 -5.12 8.76 -10.65
C GLU A 86 -4.18 7.79 -9.91
N ASP A 87 -3.59 8.22 -8.79
CA ASP A 87 -2.72 7.41 -7.95
C ASP A 87 -3.48 6.18 -7.40
N LYS A 88 -4.75 6.39 -7.03
CA LYS A 88 -5.65 5.32 -6.57
C LYS A 88 -5.86 4.27 -7.64
N ALA A 89 -6.22 4.68 -8.85
CA ALA A 89 -6.46 3.75 -9.96
C ALA A 89 -5.20 2.95 -10.32
N LEU A 90 -4.04 3.61 -10.31
CA LEU A 90 -2.75 2.96 -10.53
C LEU A 90 -2.49 1.86 -9.49
N VAL A 91 -2.58 2.19 -8.20
CA VAL A 91 -2.28 1.21 -7.14
C VAL A 91 -3.28 0.07 -7.09
N ILE A 92 -4.57 0.34 -7.31
CA ILE A 92 -5.57 -0.73 -7.43
C ILE A 92 -5.21 -1.67 -8.57
N ALA A 93 -4.85 -1.15 -9.74
CA ALA A 93 -4.46 -1.97 -10.89
C ALA A 93 -3.21 -2.82 -10.59
N MET A 94 -2.22 -2.25 -9.89
CA MET A 94 -1.02 -2.99 -9.48
C MET A 94 -1.32 -4.10 -8.46
N ILE A 95 -2.23 -3.87 -7.51
CA ILE A 95 -2.66 -4.91 -6.56
C ILE A 95 -3.44 -6.01 -7.27
N GLU A 96 -4.34 -5.65 -8.18
CA GLU A 96 -5.10 -6.62 -9.01
C GLU A 96 -4.18 -7.50 -9.86
N GLU A 97 -3.16 -6.90 -10.48
CA GLU A 97 -2.13 -7.62 -11.23
C GLU A 97 -1.33 -8.55 -10.32
N ALA A 98 -0.86 -8.07 -9.16
CA ALA A 98 -0.06 -8.87 -8.23
C ALA A 98 -0.84 -10.07 -7.66
N VAL A 99 -2.11 -9.88 -7.28
CA VAL A 99 -2.98 -10.97 -6.81
C VAL A 99 -3.22 -11.98 -7.93
N TRP A 100 -3.46 -11.52 -9.16
CA TRP A 100 -3.63 -12.44 -10.29
C TRP A 100 -2.37 -13.27 -10.56
N GLU A 101 -1.19 -12.65 -10.53
CA GLU A 101 0.08 -13.33 -10.76
C GLU A 101 0.42 -14.36 -9.68
N CYS A 102 0.12 -14.08 -8.41
CA CYS A 102 0.43 -14.98 -7.30
C CYS A 102 -0.63 -16.07 -7.09
N GLU A 103 -1.92 -15.71 -7.20
CA GLU A 103 -3.04 -16.55 -6.77
C GLU A 103 -3.88 -17.09 -7.94
N GLY A 104 -3.67 -16.58 -9.16
CA GLY A 104 -4.41 -16.99 -10.35
C GLY A 104 -5.91 -16.66 -10.28
N CYS A 105 -6.30 -15.65 -9.50
CA CYS A 105 -7.69 -15.22 -9.36
C CYS A 105 -7.84 -13.72 -9.13
N SER A 106 -9.07 -13.21 -9.16
CA SER A 106 -9.33 -11.81 -8.85
C SER A 106 -9.19 -11.53 -7.34
N PRO A 107 -8.93 -10.28 -6.90
CA PRO A 107 -8.96 -9.93 -5.48
C PRO A 107 -10.25 -10.31 -4.75
N ARG A 108 -11.41 -10.24 -5.42
CA ARG A 108 -12.69 -10.68 -4.85
C ARG A 108 -12.70 -12.19 -4.61
N ASP A 109 -12.18 -12.96 -5.57
CA ASP A 109 -12.09 -14.41 -5.43
C ASP A 109 -11.06 -14.81 -4.37
N TYR A 110 -9.94 -14.09 -4.27
CA TYR A 110 -8.92 -14.29 -3.24
C TYR A 110 -9.52 -14.15 -1.84
N ILE A 111 -10.29 -13.09 -1.61
CA ILE A 111 -10.97 -12.86 -0.32
C ILE A 111 -12.00 -13.96 -0.03
N THR A 112 -12.79 -14.39 -1.01
CA THR A 112 -13.88 -15.35 -0.77
C THR A 112 -13.43 -16.81 -0.60
N ARG A 113 -12.17 -17.12 -0.92
CA ARG A 113 -11.58 -18.46 -0.78
C ARG A 113 -10.92 -18.71 0.57
N ASN A 114 -10.67 -17.65 1.35
CA ASN A 114 -9.94 -17.67 2.61
C ASN A 114 -10.82 -17.16 3.76
#